data_AF-A0A7V4LEI7-F1
#
_entry.id   AF-A0A7V4LEI7-F1
#
_cell.length_a   1.000
_cell.length_b   1.000
_cell.length_c   1.000
_cell.angle_alpha   90.00
_cell.angle_beta   90.00
_cell.angle_gamma   90.00
#
_symmetry.space_group_name_H-M   'P 1'
#
loop_
_entity.id
_entity.type
_entity.pdbx_description
1 polymer ?
#
loop_
_entity_poly.entity_id
_entity_poly.type
_entity_poly.pdbx_seq_one_letter_code
_entity_poly.pdbx_strand_id
1 'polypeptide(L)'
;MPTSRPIRTALAAAALCLLTAPSPLTGCSRRSTEAPPPASPGQRADAESPPATEGESANIATASPAVTASSPPVTPSPPVPDASSADNAAPTAASPGASSAFPVVFPEPGTGRFGRPTVPETSSDPIVLNELHLMWLALDALEANGWNGAWGDPLPITAADIDARDLRRMVADEERKDRELTIPAEWEDLYAGEAARAEVQAELLAARTEYVAFLRERGVRAEYLEELDFVLPGDPRRMIYLGDNDPQAKPTATEPFVVDEATQEQDYSRLTLKVHGVDLWNGSEMCRDAQILGPAPADPERLRAWHRDCRDFGLRQTAYHELTHALQRAYVNRHLAPQDRNARASWSDASKALYTLERAFFWRWGGHDAIAAVANHAMADERQADGVSFQVLVRAGGLSEAQAKAVWDRWFGRLSDARDLLLRIRDRFDRQWPEYPADDFGGALFDVFSGRPGVQRMALKLSALPAYVGYLQPMRPEESDAFWQALREP
;
A
#
# COMPACT_ATOMS: atom_id res chain seq x y z
N MET A 1 43.09 -2.67 -14.97
CA MET A 1 41.95 -1.79 -15.31
C MET A 1 40.67 -2.53 -14.98
N PRO A 2 39.90 -2.15 -13.95
CA PRO A 2 38.58 -2.70 -13.74
C PRO A 2 37.55 -1.80 -14.43
N THR A 3 36.76 -2.40 -15.32
CA THR A 3 35.62 -1.78 -15.97
C THR A 3 34.47 -1.68 -14.99
N SER A 4 34.19 -0.46 -14.53
CA SER A 4 32.99 -0.06 -13.81
C SER A 4 31.72 -0.37 -14.62
N ARG A 5 30.82 -1.21 -14.09
CA ARG A 5 29.47 -1.42 -14.65
C ARG A 5 28.44 -0.62 -13.84
N PRO A 6 27.70 0.33 -14.45
CA PRO A 6 26.68 1.15 -13.77
C PRO A 6 25.25 0.62 -14.00
N ILE A 7 24.99 -0.68 -13.83
CA ILE A 7 23.70 -1.30 -14.20
C ILE A 7 22.85 -1.75 -12.99
N ARG A 8 23.43 -1.92 -11.80
CA ARG A 8 22.69 -2.48 -10.65
C ARG A 8 21.94 -1.45 -9.80
N THR A 9 22.34 -0.18 -9.82
CA THR A 9 21.60 0.92 -9.17
C THR A 9 20.26 1.25 -9.86
N ALA A 10 20.09 0.87 -11.13
CA ALA A 10 18.86 1.12 -11.88
C ALA A 10 17.71 0.15 -11.51
N LEU A 11 18.02 -1.06 -11.03
CA LEU A 11 17.03 -2.04 -10.58
C LEU A 11 16.44 -1.71 -9.21
N ALA A 12 17.26 -1.17 -8.28
CA ALA A 12 16.76 -0.64 -7.01
C ALA A 12 15.88 0.61 -7.21
N ALA A 13 16.21 1.47 -8.18
CA ALA A 13 15.37 2.61 -8.57
C ALA A 13 14.06 2.19 -9.26
N ALA A 14 14.08 1.10 -10.05
CA ALA A 14 12.88 0.52 -10.66
C ALA A 14 12.00 -0.25 -9.67
N ALA A 15 12.58 -0.84 -8.61
CA ALA A 15 11.84 -1.44 -7.49
C ALA A 15 11.20 -0.37 -6.59
N LEU A 16 11.87 0.78 -6.40
CA LEU A 16 11.29 1.95 -5.74
C LEU A 16 10.11 2.55 -6.53
N CYS A 17 10.10 2.36 -7.86
CA CYS A 17 9.00 2.79 -8.72
C CYS A 17 7.67 2.04 -8.46
N LEU A 18 7.70 0.89 -7.78
CA LEU A 18 6.54 0.03 -7.48
C LEU A 18 5.88 0.32 -6.12
N LEU A 19 6.37 1.28 -5.34
CA LEU A 19 5.87 1.60 -3.98
C LEU A 19 4.57 2.44 -3.94
N THR A 20 3.75 2.38 -4.98
CA THR A 20 2.37 2.89 -4.95
C THR A 20 1.44 1.76 -5.38
N ALA A 21 1.02 0.95 -4.38
CA ALA A 21 0.03 -0.15 -4.40
C ALA A 21 0.42 -1.42 -5.21
N PRO A 22 0.06 -2.66 -4.77
CA PRO A 22 -1.21 -3.02 -4.10
C PRO A 22 -1.12 -3.90 -2.84
N SER A 23 -2.25 -3.94 -2.12
CA SER A 23 -2.60 -5.03 -1.21
C SER A 23 -2.35 -6.41 -1.84
N PRO A 24 -1.56 -7.31 -1.22
CA PRO A 24 -1.40 -8.71 -1.66
C PRO A 24 -2.68 -9.51 -1.47
N LEU A 25 -3.67 -8.93 -0.75
CA LEU A 25 -4.96 -9.54 -0.47
C LEU A 25 -5.97 -9.39 -1.61
N THR A 26 -5.61 -8.67 -2.66
CA THR A 26 -6.41 -8.53 -3.89
C THR A 26 -5.55 -8.77 -5.12
N GLY A 27 -5.55 -10.01 -5.60
CA GLY A 27 -5.17 -10.42 -6.97
C GLY A 27 -3.90 -9.80 -7.57
N CYS A 28 -2.73 -10.39 -7.33
CA CYS A 28 -1.47 -9.96 -7.94
C CYS A 28 -1.17 -10.63 -9.29
N SER A 29 -1.41 -9.97 -10.43
CA SER A 29 -0.72 -10.26 -11.70
C SER A 29 -0.70 -9.08 -12.70
N ARG A 30 0.50 -8.69 -13.17
CA ARG A 30 0.73 -8.03 -14.48
C ARG A 30 2.08 -8.49 -15.05
N ARG A 31 2.11 -8.88 -16.34
CA ARG A 31 3.29 -8.81 -17.23
C ARG A 31 2.85 -8.65 -18.68
N SER A 32 3.43 -7.67 -19.36
CA SER A 32 4.18 -7.79 -20.64
C SER A 32 4.32 -6.40 -21.28
N THR A 33 5.49 -5.78 -21.12
CA THR A 33 5.96 -4.76 -22.08
C THR A 33 6.84 -5.48 -23.10
N GLU A 34 6.27 -5.85 -24.24
CA GLU A 34 7.06 -6.10 -25.44
C GLU A 34 7.59 -4.75 -25.94
N ALA A 35 8.91 -4.61 -26.01
CA ALA A 35 9.52 -3.50 -26.74
C ALA A 35 9.32 -3.72 -28.25
N PRO A 36 9.00 -2.68 -29.04
CA PRO A 36 8.95 -2.81 -30.49
C PRO A 36 10.36 -3.13 -31.04
N PRO A 37 10.47 -3.88 -32.15
CA PRO A 37 11.76 -4.28 -32.68
C PRO A 37 12.56 -3.06 -33.16
N PRO A 38 13.91 -3.09 -33.07
CA PRO A 38 14.75 -2.00 -33.56
C PRO A 38 14.68 -1.90 -35.08
N ALA A 39 14.53 -0.68 -35.59
CA ALA A 39 14.68 -0.39 -37.01
C ALA A 39 16.13 -0.64 -37.45
N SER A 40 16.31 -1.44 -38.50
CA SER A 40 17.61 -1.64 -39.15
C SER A 40 18.03 -0.39 -39.95
N PRO A 41 19.35 -0.10 -40.04
CA PRO A 41 19.87 1.17 -40.54
C PRO A 41 20.08 1.16 -42.07
N GLY A 42 19.74 2.28 -42.74
CA GLY A 42 19.99 2.44 -44.17
C GLY A 42 19.76 3.85 -44.73
N GLN A 43 20.88 4.58 -44.90
CA GLN A 43 21.22 5.54 -45.98
C GLN A 43 20.66 6.98 -46.00
N ARG A 44 21.60 7.94 -45.81
CA ARG A 44 21.99 9.14 -46.61
C ARG A 44 20.90 10.16 -47.03
N ALA A 45 21.11 11.46 -47.13
CA ALA A 45 22.20 12.42 -46.89
C ALA A 45 21.64 13.86 -47.07
N ASP A 46 22.53 14.86 -46.94
CA ASP A 46 22.45 16.28 -47.36
C ASP A 46 22.03 17.28 -46.26
N ALA A 47 23.00 17.96 -45.62
CA ALA A 47 23.62 19.25 -46.00
C ALA A 47 22.68 20.43 -45.63
N GLU A 48 23.05 21.45 -44.84
CA GLU A 48 24.23 22.32 -44.89
C GLU A 48 24.54 22.96 -43.51
N SER A 49 25.75 23.48 -43.36
CA SER A 49 26.29 24.36 -42.31
C SER A 49 27.01 25.52 -43.03
N PRO A 50 27.67 26.51 -42.37
CA PRO A 50 27.42 27.35 -41.18
C PRO A 50 27.61 28.86 -41.59
N PRO A 51 28.19 29.86 -40.84
CA PRO A 51 29.45 29.89 -40.02
C PRO A 51 29.29 30.43 -38.56
N ALA A 52 30.10 30.07 -37.54
CA ALA A 52 31.49 30.45 -37.16
C ALA A 52 31.62 31.89 -36.58
N THR A 53 32.38 32.26 -35.52
CA THR A 53 33.67 31.79 -34.98
C THR A 53 34.04 32.50 -33.63
N GLU A 54 34.83 31.80 -32.78
CA GLU A 54 36.00 32.22 -31.94
C GLU A 54 35.87 33.29 -30.83
N GLY A 55 36.56 33.26 -29.67
CA GLY A 55 37.60 32.39 -29.10
C GLY A 55 38.31 33.07 -27.89
N GLU A 56 38.74 32.26 -26.90
CA GLU A 56 39.94 32.36 -26.01
C GLU A 56 40.24 33.65 -25.16
N SER A 57 40.58 33.65 -23.86
CA SER A 57 41.68 32.92 -23.18
C SER A 57 41.69 33.04 -21.61
N ALA A 58 42.19 31.97 -20.96
CA ALA A 58 43.15 31.89 -19.82
C ALA A 58 42.81 32.14 -18.32
N ASN A 59 42.83 31.02 -17.56
CA ASN A 59 43.60 30.63 -16.34
C ASN A 59 43.75 31.53 -15.08
N ILE A 60 43.51 30.93 -13.88
CA ILE A 60 44.51 30.49 -12.86
C ILE A 60 43.78 29.86 -11.63
N ALA A 61 44.45 28.88 -10.99
CA ALA A 61 44.11 28.08 -9.80
C ALA A 61 43.72 28.91 -8.54
N THR A 62 43.14 28.39 -7.42
CA THR A 62 43.73 27.43 -6.46
C THR A 62 42.76 27.21 -5.26
N ALA A 63 42.86 26.04 -4.61
CA ALA A 63 42.65 25.75 -3.17
C ALA A 63 41.23 25.61 -2.55
N SER A 64 41.02 24.44 -1.94
CA SER A 64 40.07 24.13 -0.85
C SER A 64 40.30 25.00 0.40
N PRO A 65 39.33 24.99 1.35
CA PRO A 65 39.66 24.34 2.62
C PRO A 65 38.53 23.50 3.21
N ALA A 66 38.95 22.50 3.99
CA ALA A 66 38.16 21.82 5.00
C ALA A 66 38.04 22.67 6.26
N VAL A 67 36.87 22.70 6.92
CA VAL A 67 36.71 23.17 8.31
C VAL A 67 35.64 22.33 9.04
N THR A 68 36.16 21.45 9.88
CA THR A 68 35.72 21.03 11.24
C THR A 68 34.24 20.99 11.65
N ALA A 69 33.89 19.82 12.19
CA ALA A 69 32.82 19.60 13.15
C ALA A 69 32.91 20.53 14.37
N SER A 70 31.76 21.04 14.82
CA SER A 70 31.55 21.51 16.19
C SER A 70 30.07 21.36 16.55
N SER A 71 29.82 20.61 17.62
CA SER A 71 28.51 20.37 18.24
C SER A 71 27.85 21.70 18.66
N PRO A 72 26.51 21.83 18.59
CA PRO A 72 25.83 22.94 19.22
C PRO A 72 25.62 22.70 20.73
N PRO A 73 25.56 23.79 21.54
CA PRO A 73 25.51 23.72 22.99
C PRO A 73 24.08 23.52 23.53
N VAL A 74 24.02 22.89 24.70
CA VAL A 74 22.86 22.85 25.59
C VAL A 74 22.65 24.21 26.25
N THR A 75 21.43 24.74 26.20
CA THR A 75 20.96 25.84 27.06
C THR A 75 19.48 25.67 27.41
N PRO A 76 19.02 26.26 28.53
CA PRO A 76 18.10 25.60 29.46
C PRO A 76 16.64 26.07 29.33
N SER A 77 15.74 25.26 29.89
CA SER A 77 14.29 25.48 30.00
C SER A 77 13.90 26.81 30.66
N PRO A 78 12.81 27.47 30.22
CA PRO A 78 12.22 28.59 30.94
C PRO A 78 11.14 28.11 31.96
N PRO A 79 10.80 28.95 32.96
CA PRO A 79 10.00 28.56 34.11
C PRO A 79 8.48 28.70 33.88
N VAL A 80 7.73 27.96 34.68
CA VAL A 80 6.27 28.03 34.85
C VAL A 80 5.87 29.32 35.59
N PRO A 81 4.73 29.94 35.23
CA PRO A 81 3.94 30.67 36.21
C PRO A 81 2.49 30.20 36.31
N ASP A 82 1.99 30.25 37.54
CA ASP A 82 0.65 29.91 38.02
C ASP A 82 -0.47 30.86 37.55
N ALA A 83 -1.69 30.35 37.74
CA ALA A 83 -3.00 30.89 37.40
C ALA A 83 -3.39 32.27 38.00
N SER A 84 -4.21 33.04 37.28
CA SER A 84 -5.62 33.34 37.66
C SER A 84 -6.26 34.51 36.88
N SER A 85 -7.58 34.38 36.69
CA SER A 85 -8.63 35.42 36.51
C SER A 85 -8.88 36.14 35.17
N ALA A 86 -10.00 35.72 34.54
CA ALA A 86 -11.24 36.46 34.24
C ALA A 86 -11.33 37.58 33.17
N ASP A 87 -12.32 37.34 32.30
CA ASP A 87 -13.34 38.24 31.72
C ASP A 87 -13.13 39.09 30.44
N ASN A 88 -14.09 38.86 29.53
CA ASN A 88 -14.77 39.75 28.58
C ASN A 88 -14.04 40.26 27.33
N ALA A 89 -14.45 39.76 26.16
CA ALA A 89 -15.51 40.35 25.33
C ALA A 89 -15.38 39.95 23.84
N ALA A 90 -16.48 39.53 23.23
CA ALA A 90 -16.64 39.36 21.79
C ALA A 90 -16.54 40.70 21.04
N PRO A 91 -16.36 40.68 19.69
CA PRO A 91 -17.55 40.85 18.87
C PRO A 91 -17.63 39.98 17.60
N THR A 92 -18.87 39.95 17.13
CA THR A 92 -19.58 39.25 16.05
C THR A 92 -19.17 39.51 14.59
N ALA A 93 -19.58 38.53 13.75
CA ALA A 93 -19.90 38.54 12.30
C ALA A 93 -18.70 38.44 11.32
N ALA A 94 -18.72 37.62 10.26
CA ALA A 94 -19.84 37.15 9.45
C ALA A 94 -19.59 35.77 8.81
N SER A 95 -20.67 35.02 8.57
CA SER A 95 -20.76 33.89 7.64
C SER A 95 -21.04 34.44 6.22
N PRO A 96 -20.68 33.74 5.13
CA PRO A 96 -21.58 32.68 4.63
C PRO A 96 -20.88 31.49 3.93
N GLY A 97 -21.56 30.36 3.90
CA GLY A 97 -21.20 29.22 3.04
C GLY A 97 -21.82 27.92 3.50
N ALA A 98 -23.14 27.79 3.36
CA ALA A 98 -23.87 26.57 3.66
C ALA A 98 -23.39 25.41 2.75
N SER A 99 -22.60 24.49 3.33
CA SER A 99 -22.44 23.15 2.77
C SER A 99 -23.56 22.29 3.35
N SER A 100 -24.33 21.68 2.45
CA SER A 100 -25.41 20.74 2.71
C SER A 100 -24.92 19.56 3.56
N ALA A 101 -25.03 19.66 4.87
CA ALA A 101 -24.87 18.54 5.78
C ALA A 101 -26.13 17.66 5.67
N PHE A 102 -26.03 16.53 4.96
CA PHE A 102 -26.93 15.41 5.22
C PHE A 102 -26.71 14.98 6.69
N PRO A 103 -27.76 14.80 7.50
CA PRO A 103 -27.59 14.22 8.83
C PRO A 103 -27.15 12.78 8.67
N VAL A 104 -25.86 12.52 8.91
CA VAL A 104 -25.35 11.16 9.08
C VAL A 104 -25.81 10.69 10.44
N VAL A 105 -26.89 9.90 10.45
CA VAL A 105 -27.37 9.21 11.66
C VAL A 105 -26.55 7.94 11.79
N PHE A 106 -25.68 7.88 12.77
CA PHE A 106 -25.06 6.62 13.15
C PHE A 106 -26.09 5.75 13.88
N PRO A 107 -26.23 4.46 13.51
CA PRO A 107 -27.00 3.54 14.32
C PRO A 107 -26.35 3.39 15.71
N GLU A 108 -27.20 3.22 16.73
CA GLU A 108 -26.73 2.86 18.07
C GLU A 108 -25.93 1.54 18.03
N PRO A 109 -25.00 1.31 18.97
CA PRO A 109 -24.26 0.06 19.07
C PRO A 109 -25.21 -1.15 19.10
N GLY A 110 -25.23 -1.93 18.02
CA GLY A 110 -26.11 -3.10 17.86
C GLY A 110 -27.34 -2.93 16.94
N THR A 111 -27.57 -1.75 16.35
CA THR A 111 -28.56 -1.54 15.26
C THR A 111 -27.88 -1.27 13.90
N GLY A 112 -26.60 -1.64 13.78
CA GLY A 112 -25.76 -1.41 12.60
C GLY A 112 -26.38 -1.90 11.29
N ARG A 113 -25.89 -1.34 10.17
CA ARG A 113 -26.31 -1.63 8.78
C ARG A 113 -26.39 -3.13 8.48
N PHE A 114 -25.58 -3.93 9.18
CA PHE A 114 -25.40 -5.36 8.96
C PHE A 114 -26.09 -6.29 9.97
N GLY A 115 -26.92 -5.76 10.88
CA GLY A 115 -27.70 -6.56 11.84
C GLY A 115 -26.87 -7.45 12.78
N ARG A 116 -27.54 -8.25 13.62
CA ARG A 116 -26.91 -9.27 14.48
C ARG A 116 -27.18 -10.70 13.98
N PRO A 117 -26.42 -11.23 13.02
CA PRO A 117 -26.43 -12.65 12.70
C PRO A 117 -25.68 -13.45 13.78
N THR A 118 -26.08 -14.70 14.00
CA THR A 118 -25.23 -15.71 14.65
C THR A 118 -24.10 -16.08 13.70
N VAL A 119 -22.86 -15.76 14.08
CA VAL A 119 -21.66 -16.09 13.30
C VAL A 119 -21.15 -17.48 13.72
N PRO A 120 -20.94 -18.42 12.78
CA PRO A 120 -20.31 -19.70 13.11
C PRO A 120 -18.83 -19.53 13.51
N GLU A 121 -18.28 -20.49 14.25
CA GLU A 121 -16.82 -20.57 14.41
C GLU A 121 -16.20 -20.81 13.02
N THR A 122 -15.37 -19.87 12.55
CA THR A 122 -14.71 -19.96 11.26
C THR A 122 -13.25 -20.34 11.45
N SER A 123 -12.85 -21.51 10.94
CA SER A 123 -11.44 -21.77 10.61
C SER A 123 -11.20 -21.29 9.19
N SER A 124 -10.23 -20.42 8.99
CA SER A 124 -9.94 -19.87 7.68
C SER A 124 -8.75 -20.62 7.06
N ASP A 125 -8.92 -21.09 5.82
CA ASP A 125 -7.81 -21.74 5.10
C ASP A 125 -6.63 -20.76 4.98
N PRO A 126 -5.41 -21.21 5.30
CA PRO A 126 -4.24 -20.36 5.25
C PRO A 126 -3.97 -19.89 3.83
N ILE A 127 -3.55 -18.63 3.70
CA ILE A 127 -3.08 -18.06 2.44
C ILE A 127 -1.62 -18.47 2.27
N VAL A 128 -1.36 -19.26 1.22
CA VAL A 128 0.00 -19.63 0.81
C VAL A 128 0.56 -18.53 -0.10
N LEU A 129 1.55 -17.80 0.42
CA LEU A 129 2.38 -16.88 -0.36
C LEU A 129 3.53 -17.65 -0.99
N ASN A 130 3.41 -17.97 -2.28
CA ASN A 130 4.38 -18.74 -3.04
C ASN A 130 5.75 -18.04 -3.10
N GLU A 131 5.76 -16.71 -3.05
CA GLU A 131 6.94 -15.86 -2.99
C GLU A 131 7.79 -16.19 -1.75
N LEU A 132 7.17 -16.25 -0.57
CA LEU A 132 7.88 -16.59 0.67
C LEU A 132 8.36 -18.05 0.67
N HIS A 133 7.59 -18.96 0.09
CA HIS A 133 8.01 -20.35 -0.05
C HIS A 133 9.19 -20.48 -1.03
N LEU A 134 9.19 -19.73 -2.14
CA LEU A 134 10.31 -19.67 -3.06
C LEU A 134 11.58 -19.15 -2.36
N MET A 135 11.44 -18.08 -1.56
CA MET A 135 12.52 -17.56 -0.73
C MET A 135 13.06 -18.62 0.22
N TRP A 136 12.18 -19.33 0.94
CA TRP A 136 12.57 -20.41 1.84
C TRP A 136 13.34 -21.53 1.14
N LEU A 137 12.84 -22.04 0.02
CA LEU A 137 13.51 -23.10 -0.76
C LEU A 137 14.87 -22.65 -1.31
N ALA A 138 14.99 -21.39 -1.71
CA ALA A 138 16.26 -20.85 -2.15
C ALA A 138 17.28 -20.75 -1.02
N LEU A 139 16.85 -20.42 0.20
CA LEU A 139 17.74 -20.41 1.38
C LEU A 139 18.23 -21.82 1.73
N ASP A 140 17.36 -22.83 1.61
CA ASP A 140 17.76 -24.24 1.74
C ASP A 140 18.86 -24.62 0.74
N ALA A 141 18.70 -24.24 -0.53
CA ALA A 141 19.69 -24.49 -1.56
C ALA A 141 21.01 -23.74 -1.33
N LEU A 142 20.96 -22.50 -0.82
CA LEU A 142 22.15 -21.69 -0.52
C LEU A 142 22.97 -22.28 0.63
N GLU A 143 22.30 -22.71 1.70
CA GLU A 143 22.95 -23.37 2.83
C GLU A 143 23.60 -24.69 2.40
N ALA A 144 22.90 -25.50 1.60
CA ALA A 144 23.44 -26.75 1.06
C ALA A 144 24.69 -26.54 0.18
N ASN A 145 24.76 -25.41 -0.53
CA ASN A 145 25.90 -25.01 -1.35
C ASN A 145 26.99 -24.24 -0.59
N GLY A 146 26.85 -24.09 0.74
CA GLY A 146 27.83 -23.43 1.60
C GLY A 146 28.00 -21.94 1.32
N TRP A 147 26.94 -21.26 0.87
CA TRP A 147 26.98 -19.82 0.66
C TRP A 147 27.28 -19.10 1.97
N ASN A 148 28.17 -18.11 1.91
CA ASN A 148 28.66 -17.37 3.07
C ASN A 148 28.01 -15.99 3.24
N GLY A 149 26.98 -15.67 2.43
CA GLY A 149 26.33 -14.36 2.48
C GLY A 149 27.06 -13.26 1.70
N ALA A 150 28.00 -13.61 0.82
CA ALA A 150 28.70 -12.62 0.00
C ALA A 150 27.71 -11.79 -0.85
N TRP A 151 27.71 -10.47 -0.62
CA TRP A 151 26.85 -9.51 -1.31
C TRP A 151 27.49 -9.08 -2.65
N GLY A 152 26.64 -8.91 -3.68
CA GLY A 152 27.05 -8.43 -5.00
C GLY A 152 27.54 -9.51 -5.97
N ASP A 153 27.83 -10.72 -5.52
CA ASP A 153 28.12 -11.85 -6.42
C ASP A 153 26.83 -12.58 -6.82
N PRO A 154 26.78 -13.26 -7.97
CA PRO A 154 25.69 -14.16 -8.30
C PRO A 154 25.50 -15.19 -7.18
N LEU A 155 24.23 -15.47 -6.83
CA LEU A 155 23.93 -16.51 -5.86
C LEU A 155 24.48 -17.86 -6.36
N PRO A 156 25.17 -18.66 -5.51
CA PRO A 156 25.77 -19.93 -5.91
C PRO A 156 24.72 -21.06 -6.00
N ILE A 157 23.57 -20.76 -6.62
CA ILE A 157 22.47 -21.69 -6.87
C ILE A 157 21.91 -21.43 -8.27
N THR A 158 21.21 -22.41 -8.79
CA THR A 158 20.47 -22.38 -10.05
C THR A 158 19.05 -22.88 -9.81
N ALA A 159 18.17 -22.71 -10.80
CA ALA A 159 16.84 -23.30 -10.74
C ALA A 159 16.82 -24.85 -10.65
N ALA A 160 17.95 -25.54 -10.87
CA ALA A 160 18.06 -26.98 -10.74
C ALA A 160 18.28 -27.43 -9.28
N ASP A 161 18.71 -26.53 -8.40
CA ASP A 161 18.94 -26.79 -6.98
C ASP A 161 17.65 -26.79 -6.15
N ILE A 162 16.52 -26.44 -6.78
CA ILE A 162 15.18 -26.43 -6.17
C ILE A 162 14.32 -27.48 -6.86
N ASP A 163 13.56 -28.25 -6.08
CA ASP A 163 12.73 -29.32 -6.62
C ASP A 163 11.78 -28.79 -7.71
N ALA A 164 11.91 -29.36 -8.91
CA ALA A 164 11.10 -29.00 -10.05
C ALA A 164 9.59 -29.24 -9.82
N ARG A 165 9.21 -30.13 -8.89
CA ARG A 165 7.81 -30.34 -8.47
C ARG A 165 7.28 -29.14 -7.70
N ASP A 166 8.05 -28.59 -6.77
CA ASP A 166 7.64 -27.40 -6.01
C ASP A 166 7.51 -26.19 -6.94
N LEU A 167 8.50 -25.96 -7.82
CA LEU A 167 8.45 -24.88 -8.80
C LEU A 167 7.23 -24.98 -9.72
N ARG A 168 6.88 -26.19 -10.18
CA ARG A 168 5.68 -26.41 -11.00
C ARG A 168 4.39 -26.18 -10.21
N ARG A 169 4.33 -26.61 -8.95
CA ARG A 169 3.17 -26.37 -8.08
C ARG A 169 2.94 -24.87 -7.90
N MET A 170 3.98 -24.12 -7.54
CA MET A 170 3.87 -22.67 -7.33
C MET A 170 3.41 -21.95 -8.60
N VAL A 171 3.97 -22.30 -9.76
CA VAL A 171 3.53 -21.71 -11.04
C VAL A 171 2.08 -22.07 -11.36
N ALA A 172 1.67 -23.32 -11.15
CA ALA A 172 0.29 -23.73 -11.37
C ALA A 172 -0.70 -23.04 -10.41
N ASP A 173 -0.29 -22.82 -9.16
CA ASP A 173 -1.09 -22.09 -8.18
C ASP A 173 -1.27 -20.62 -8.59
N GLU A 174 -0.21 -19.95 -9.05
CA GLU A 174 -0.30 -18.58 -9.59
C GLU A 174 -1.19 -18.51 -10.85
N GLU A 175 -1.02 -19.44 -11.79
CA GLU A 175 -1.84 -19.50 -13.01
C GLU A 175 -3.30 -19.85 -12.73
N ARG A 176 -3.60 -20.55 -11.62
CA ARG A 176 -4.97 -20.82 -11.19
C ARG A 176 -5.60 -19.55 -10.62
N LYS A 177 -4.92 -18.84 -9.72
CA LYS A 177 -5.39 -17.57 -9.15
C LYS A 177 -5.73 -16.56 -10.25
N ASP A 178 -4.89 -16.46 -11.29
CA ASP A 178 -5.12 -15.56 -12.43
C ASP A 178 -6.40 -15.89 -13.23
N ARG A 179 -6.86 -17.14 -13.20
CA ARG A 179 -8.09 -17.59 -13.89
C ARG A 179 -9.36 -17.38 -13.08
N GLU A 180 -9.25 -17.14 -11.78
CA GLU A 180 -10.38 -16.96 -10.86
C GLU A 180 -10.81 -15.48 -10.76
N LEU A 181 -10.21 -14.59 -11.54
CA LEU A 181 -10.44 -13.13 -11.55
C LEU A 181 -11.62 -12.69 -12.45
N THR A 182 -12.76 -13.38 -12.40
CA THR A 182 -13.94 -12.97 -13.16
C THR A 182 -15.20 -13.04 -12.33
N ILE A 183 -16.07 -12.05 -12.46
CA ILE A 183 -17.38 -12.04 -11.82
C ILE A 183 -18.27 -13.06 -12.55
N PRO A 184 -18.90 -14.02 -11.83
CA PRO A 184 -19.84 -14.95 -12.44
C PRO A 184 -21.05 -14.23 -13.06
N ALA A 185 -21.54 -14.75 -14.18
CA ALA A 185 -22.58 -14.10 -14.99
C ALA A 185 -23.88 -13.82 -14.20
N GLU A 186 -24.22 -14.68 -13.24
CA GLU A 186 -25.41 -14.52 -12.38
C GLU A 186 -25.30 -13.36 -11.38
N TRP A 187 -24.08 -12.86 -11.11
CA TRP A 187 -23.80 -11.76 -10.19
C TRP A 187 -23.28 -10.51 -10.88
N GLU A 188 -23.00 -10.57 -12.19
CA GLU A 188 -22.40 -9.48 -12.95
C GLU A 188 -23.20 -8.18 -12.81
N ASP A 189 -24.52 -8.24 -12.79
CA ASP A 189 -25.38 -7.06 -12.66
C ASP A 189 -25.32 -6.37 -11.28
N LEU A 190 -24.74 -7.01 -10.26
CA LEU A 190 -24.48 -6.42 -8.94
C LEU A 190 -23.08 -5.76 -8.84
N TYR A 191 -22.12 -6.19 -9.66
CA TYR A 191 -20.70 -5.83 -9.56
C TYR A 191 -20.10 -5.22 -10.83
N ALA A 192 -20.86 -5.16 -11.93
CA ALA A 192 -20.42 -4.63 -13.20
C ALA A 192 -21.58 -4.05 -14.02
N GLY A 193 -21.23 -3.24 -15.03
CA GLY A 193 -22.19 -2.53 -15.87
C GLY A 193 -22.79 -1.28 -15.23
N GLU A 194 -23.66 -0.58 -15.97
CA GLU A 194 -24.15 0.75 -15.59
C GLU A 194 -25.01 0.76 -14.32
N ALA A 195 -25.82 -0.27 -14.11
CA ALA A 195 -26.70 -0.36 -12.93
C ALA A 195 -25.88 -0.49 -11.64
N ALA A 196 -24.93 -1.44 -11.61
CA ALA A 196 -23.97 -1.56 -10.53
C ALA A 196 -23.14 -0.28 -10.38
N ARG A 197 -22.77 0.37 -11.51
CA ARG A 197 -21.94 1.58 -11.48
C ARG A 197 -22.55 2.67 -10.63
N ALA A 198 -23.81 3.03 -10.89
CA ALA A 198 -24.48 4.09 -10.13
C ALA A 198 -24.64 3.74 -8.65
N GLU A 199 -25.02 2.50 -8.35
CA GLU A 199 -25.27 2.03 -6.99
C GLU A 199 -23.97 1.99 -6.16
N VAL A 200 -22.93 1.32 -6.66
CA VAL A 200 -21.64 1.18 -5.97
C VAL A 200 -20.90 2.51 -5.89
N GLN A 201 -21.03 3.39 -6.90
CA GLN A 201 -20.48 4.74 -6.82
C GLN A 201 -21.09 5.55 -5.67
N ALA A 202 -22.40 5.41 -5.42
CA ALA A 202 -23.05 6.05 -4.29
C ALA A 202 -22.56 5.46 -2.96
N GLU A 203 -22.42 4.14 -2.87
CA GLU A 203 -21.88 3.45 -1.68
C GLU A 203 -20.41 3.82 -1.40
N LEU A 204 -19.60 4.02 -2.43
CA LEU A 204 -18.20 4.47 -2.30
C LEU A 204 -18.12 5.88 -1.69
N LEU A 205 -18.98 6.79 -2.14
CA LEU A 205 -19.05 8.14 -1.57
C LEU A 205 -19.61 8.11 -0.14
N ALA A 206 -20.57 7.22 0.15
CA ALA A 206 -21.08 7.02 1.50
C ALA A 206 -19.98 6.49 2.44
N ALA A 207 -19.15 5.54 1.99
CA ALA A 207 -18.01 5.03 2.76
C ALA A 207 -17.04 6.16 3.12
N ARG A 208 -16.79 7.13 2.22
CA ARG A 208 -16.00 8.32 2.56
C ARG A 208 -16.64 9.13 3.68
N THR A 209 -17.94 9.38 3.58
CA THR A 209 -18.67 10.12 4.61
C THR A 209 -18.60 9.43 5.98
N GLU A 210 -18.80 8.10 6.01
CA GLU A 210 -18.66 7.26 7.20
C GLU A 210 -17.24 7.36 7.80
N TYR A 211 -16.21 7.26 6.95
CA TYR A 211 -14.81 7.36 7.36
C TYR A 211 -14.49 8.74 7.97
N VAL A 212 -14.85 9.83 7.31
CA VAL A 212 -14.61 11.19 7.83
C VAL A 212 -15.34 11.41 9.14
N ALA A 213 -16.55 10.88 9.28
CA ALA A 213 -17.30 11.00 10.52
C ALA A 213 -16.64 10.17 11.65
N PHE A 214 -16.11 8.98 11.36
CA PHE A 214 -15.26 8.22 12.29
C PHE A 214 -14.01 9.02 12.73
N LEU A 215 -13.31 9.68 11.80
CA LEU A 215 -12.15 10.50 12.15
C LEU A 215 -12.52 11.64 13.13
N ARG A 216 -13.68 12.28 12.93
CA ARG A 216 -14.19 13.30 13.85
C ARG A 216 -14.49 12.72 15.24
N GLU A 217 -15.12 11.55 15.32
CA GLU A 217 -15.34 10.85 16.59
C GLU A 217 -14.02 10.53 17.31
N ARG A 218 -12.98 10.20 16.54
CA ARG A 218 -11.62 9.99 17.07
C ARG A 218 -10.90 11.26 17.46
N GLY A 219 -11.48 12.45 17.25
CA GLY A 219 -10.89 13.73 17.62
C GLY A 219 -9.77 14.21 16.69
N VAL A 220 -9.72 13.71 15.45
CA VAL A 220 -8.75 14.18 14.45
C VAL A 220 -8.93 15.69 14.24
N ARG A 221 -7.82 16.44 14.27
CA ARG A 221 -7.84 17.91 14.14
C ARG A 221 -8.41 18.33 12.78
N ALA A 222 -9.11 19.47 12.78
CA ALA A 222 -9.80 20.00 11.60
C ALA A 222 -8.86 20.18 10.39
N GLU A 223 -7.63 20.64 10.61
CA GLU A 223 -6.65 20.87 9.54
C GLU A 223 -6.30 19.60 8.73
N TYR A 224 -6.31 18.41 9.36
CA TYR A 224 -6.09 17.15 8.65
C TYR A 224 -7.33 16.70 7.90
N LEU A 225 -8.53 17.03 8.39
CA LEU A 225 -9.79 16.76 7.69
C LEU A 225 -9.95 17.68 6.46
N GLU A 226 -9.58 18.95 6.59
CA GLU A 226 -9.55 19.92 5.49
C GLU A 226 -8.56 19.49 4.41
N GLU A 227 -7.36 19.05 4.81
CA GLU A 227 -6.36 18.54 3.87
C GLU A 227 -6.79 17.21 3.23
N LEU A 228 -7.50 16.34 3.95
CA LEU A 228 -8.10 15.13 3.36
C LEU A 228 -9.12 15.46 2.27
N ASP A 229 -9.92 16.52 2.45
CA ASP A 229 -10.83 17.03 1.43
C ASP A 229 -10.08 17.59 0.20
N PHE A 230 -8.85 18.08 0.36
CA PHE A 230 -7.98 18.47 -0.77
C PHE A 230 -7.34 17.25 -1.45
N VAL A 231 -6.80 16.32 -0.67
CA VAL A 231 -6.07 15.13 -1.14
C VAL A 231 -6.99 14.21 -1.92
N LEU A 232 -8.13 13.81 -1.34
CA LEU A 232 -9.10 12.91 -1.94
C LEU A 232 -10.52 13.36 -1.57
N PRO A 233 -11.09 14.32 -2.33
CA PRO A 233 -12.43 14.84 -2.06
C PRO A 233 -13.51 13.77 -2.27
N GLY A 234 -14.68 13.98 -1.65
CA GLY A 234 -15.90 13.19 -1.90
C GLY A 234 -16.54 13.54 -3.24
N ASP A 235 -15.76 13.50 -4.31
CA ASP A 235 -16.16 13.81 -5.68
C ASP A 235 -16.18 12.52 -6.50
N PRO A 236 -17.28 12.17 -7.20
CA PRO A 236 -17.35 10.99 -8.07
C PRO A 236 -16.32 11.00 -9.22
N ARG A 237 -15.68 12.13 -9.51
CA ARG A 237 -14.56 12.23 -10.47
C ARG A 237 -13.20 11.86 -9.86
N ARG A 238 -13.12 11.77 -8.54
CA ARG A 238 -11.90 11.47 -7.77
C ARG A 238 -11.97 10.15 -7.02
N MET A 239 -13.18 9.70 -6.71
CA MET A 239 -13.46 8.36 -6.23
C MET A 239 -14.34 7.67 -7.26
N ILE A 240 -13.75 6.85 -8.11
CA ILE A 240 -14.37 6.33 -9.32
C ILE A 240 -14.59 4.84 -9.17
N TYR A 241 -15.81 4.38 -9.42
CA TYR A 241 -16.08 2.97 -9.61
C TYR A 241 -16.25 2.64 -11.10
N LEU A 242 -15.45 1.69 -11.58
CA LEU A 242 -15.36 1.39 -13.02
C LEU A 242 -16.38 0.34 -13.48
N GLY A 243 -16.86 -0.52 -12.56
CA GLY A 243 -17.91 -1.51 -12.86
C GLY A 243 -17.51 -2.46 -13.99
N ASP A 244 -16.25 -2.85 -14.04
CA ASP A 244 -15.64 -3.71 -15.04
C ASP A 244 -15.54 -5.17 -14.56
N ASN A 245 -15.80 -6.09 -15.47
CA ASN A 245 -15.53 -7.52 -15.32
C ASN A 245 -14.28 -7.89 -16.14
N ASP A 246 -13.19 -7.17 -15.89
CA ASP A 246 -11.92 -7.36 -16.60
C ASP A 246 -10.92 -8.09 -15.69
N PRO A 247 -10.53 -9.34 -15.98
CA PRO A 247 -9.49 -10.03 -15.21
C PRO A 247 -8.11 -9.35 -15.31
N GLN A 248 -7.93 -8.38 -16.22
CA GLN A 248 -6.73 -7.57 -16.38
C GLN A 248 -6.84 -6.18 -15.74
N ALA A 249 -7.96 -5.89 -15.07
CA ALA A 249 -8.11 -4.70 -14.25
C ALA A 249 -6.95 -4.60 -13.26
N LYS A 250 -6.52 -3.37 -12.99
CA LYS A 250 -5.58 -3.15 -11.89
C LYS A 250 -6.28 -3.43 -10.56
N PRO A 251 -5.55 -3.80 -9.51
CA PRO A 251 -6.11 -3.79 -8.16
C PRO A 251 -6.62 -2.39 -7.81
N THR A 252 -7.66 -2.34 -6.98
CA THR A 252 -8.16 -1.10 -6.40
C THR A 252 -7.06 -0.44 -5.58
N ALA A 253 -6.81 0.83 -5.84
CA ALA A 253 -5.79 1.60 -5.15
C ALA A 253 -6.06 3.10 -5.24
N THR A 254 -5.49 3.84 -4.30
CA THR A 254 -5.22 5.27 -4.46
C THR A 254 -3.99 5.48 -5.35
N GLU A 255 -4.18 6.19 -6.45
CA GLU A 255 -3.11 6.60 -7.37
C GLU A 255 -2.89 8.13 -7.28
N PRO A 256 -1.67 8.64 -7.56
CA PRO A 256 -1.46 10.08 -7.73
C PRO A 256 -2.44 10.67 -8.76
N PHE A 257 -2.93 11.88 -8.49
CA PHE A 257 -3.84 12.55 -9.40
C PHE A 257 -3.13 12.94 -10.69
N VAL A 258 -3.68 12.51 -11.83
CA VAL A 258 -3.19 12.93 -13.15
C VAL A 258 -3.73 14.33 -13.44
N VAL A 259 -2.86 15.32 -13.48
CA VAL A 259 -3.22 16.73 -13.76
C VAL A 259 -3.36 16.99 -15.26
N ASP A 260 -2.65 16.24 -16.09
CA ASP A 260 -2.72 16.30 -17.55
C ASP A 260 -2.67 14.89 -18.14
N GLU A 261 -3.76 14.50 -18.78
CA GLU A 261 -3.89 13.17 -19.41
C GLU A 261 -2.96 12.99 -20.61
N ALA A 262 -2.63 14.06 -21.34
CA ALA A 262 -1.79 13.96 -22.54
C ALA A 262 -0.32 13.68 -22.19
N THR A 263 0.16 14.29 -21.11
CA THR A 263 1.55 14.15 -20.64
C THR A 263 1.70 13.12 -19.52
N GLN A 264 0.58 12.64 -18.96
CA GLN A 264 0.55 11.82 -17.74
C GLN A 264 1.26 12.51 -16.56
N GLU A 265 1.23 13.84 -16.53
CA GLU A 265 1.77 14.61 -15.41
C GLU A 265 0.96 14.31 -14.14
N GLN A 266 1.66 14.05 -13.04
CA GLN A 266 1.08 13.61 -11.77
C GLN A 266 1.32 14.64 -10.67
N ASP A 267 0.28 14.93 -9.90
CA ASP A 267 0.35 15.67 -8.65
C ASP A 267 0.30 14.70 -7.48
N TYR A 268 1.45 14.49 -6.83
CA TYR A 268 1.58 13.59 -5.70
C TYR A 268 0.96 14.14 -4.41
N SER A 269 0.57 15.42 -4.35
CA SER A 269 -0.14 15.95 -3.19
C SER A 269 -1.63 15.53 -3.19
N ARG A 270 -2.10 14.94 -4.28
CA ARG A 270 -3.51 14.63 -4.56
C ARG A 270 -3.66 13.19 -5.02
N LEU A 271 -4.78 12.56 -4.69
CA LEU A 271 -5.06 11.17 -5.00
C LEU A 271 -6.37 10.97 -5.77
N THR A 272 -6.41 9.94 -6.60
CA THR A 272 -7.64 9.38 -7.16
C THR A 272 -7.78 7.94 -6.67
N LEU A 273 -8.97 7.57 -6.20
CA LEU A 273 -9.31 6.18 -5.90
C LEU A 273 -10.09 5.59 -7.07
N LYS A 274 -9.63 4.47 -7.61
CA LYS A 274 -10.35 3.70 -8.64
C LYS A 274 -10.66 2.31 -8.10
N VAL A 275 -11.95 2.00 -8.02
CA VAL A 275 -12.45 0.70 -7.58
C VAL A 275 -12.91 -0.11 -8.79
N HIS A 276 -12.41 -1.33 -8.92
CA HIS A 276 -12.72 -2.23 -10.02
C HIS A 276 -13.78 -3.26 -9.62
N GLY A 277 -14.64 -3.66 -10.57
CA GLY A 277 -15.76 -4.58 -10.30
C GLY A 277 -15.29 -5.96 -9.87
N VAL A 278 -14.34 -6.52 -10.63
CA VAL A 278 -13.70 -7.81 -10.32
C VAL A 278 -13.04 -7.81 -8.94
N ASP A 279 -12.40 -6.70 -8.58
CA ASP A 279 -11.66 -6.59 -7.32
C ASP A 279 -12.63 -6.53 -6.13
N LEU A 280 -13.73 -5.80 -6.30
CA LEU A 280 -14.83 -5.79 -5.35
C LEU A 280 -15.49 -7.16 -5.17
N TRP A 281 -15.64 -7.93 -6.25
CA TRP A 281 -16.13 -9.32 -6.16
C TRP A 281 -15.19 -10.20 -5.34
N ASN A 282 -13.88 -10.08 -5.55
CA ASN A 282 -12.88 -10.84 -4.81
C ASN A 282 -12.84 -10.40 -3.34
N GLY A 283 -12.82 -9.09 -3.06
CA GLY A 283 -12.81 -8.57 -1.68
C GLY A 283 -14.05 -8.98 -0.87
N SER A 284 -15.20 -9.15 -1.53
CA SER A 284 -16.43 -9.63 -0.88
C SER A 284 -16.46 -11.13 -0.60
N GLU A 285 -15.48 -11.92 -1.07
CA GLU A 285 -15.29 -13.33 -0.68
C GLU A 285 -15.21 -13.48 0.84
N MET A 286 -14.53 -12.55 1.52
CA MET A 286 -14.41 -12.58 2.98
C MET A 286 -15.78 -12.63 3.67
N CYS A 287 -16.72 -11.83 3.18
CA CYS A 287 -18.09 -11.83 3.69
C CYS A 287 -18.83 -13.12 3.35
N ARG A 288 -18.70 -13.59 2.11
CA ARG A 288 -19.44 -14.76 1.60
C ARG A 288 -18.99 -16.06 2.26
N ASP A 289 -17.69 -16.31 2.27
CA ASP A 289 -17.12 -17.58 2.70
C ASP A 289 -17.09 -17.70 4.22
N ALA A 290 -16.75 -16.62 4.92
CA ALA A 290 -16.73 -16.61 6.38
C ALA A 290 -18.09 -16.29 7.01
N GLN A 291 -19.12 -16.05 6.19
CA GLN A 291 -20.48 -15.80 6.67
C GLN A 291 -20.53 -14.71 7.74
N ILE A 292 -19.75 -13.63 7.55
CA ILE A 292 -19.68 -12.49 8.49
C ILE A 292 -21.07 -11.86 8.70
N LEU A 293 -21.87 -11.86 7.63
CA LEU A 293 -23.25 -11.38 7.61
C LEU A 293 -24.28 -12.49 7.82
N GLY A 294 -23.83 -13.66 8.29
CA GLY A 294 -24.63 -14.87 8.41
C GLY A 294 -24.62 -15.72 7.13
N PRO A 295 -25.20 -16.94 7.19
CA PRO A 295 -25.21 -17.87 6.07
C PRO A 295 -26.05 -17.36 4.90
N ALA A 296 -25.64 -17.73 3.69
CA ALA A 296 -26.39 -17.44 2.48
C ALA A 296 -27.82 -18.03 2.58
N PRO A 297 -28.87 -17.22 2.38
CA PRO A 297 -30.25 -17.69 2.45
C PRO A 297 -30.59 -18.53 1.22
N ALA A 298 -31.46 -19.54 1.40
CA ALA A 298 -31.91 -20.42 0.31
C ALA A 298 -32.93 -19.76 -0.64
N ASP A 299 -33.61 -18.71 -0.17
CA ASP A 299 -34.59 -17.96 -0.97
C ASP A 299 -33.86 -17.04 -1.98
N PRO A 300 -34.19 -17.08 -3.29
CA PRO A 300 -33.44 -16.34 -4.32
C PRO A 300 -33.43 -14.82 -4.15
N GLU A 301 -34.54 -14.20 -3.73
CA GLU A 301 -34.61 -12.75 -3.54
C GLU A 301 -33.75 -12.33 -2.35
N ARG A 302 -33.84 -13.07 -1.24
CA ARG A 302 -32.98 -12.86 -0.07
C ARG A 302 -31.51 -13.16 -0.36
N LEU A 303 -31.21 -14.14 -1.21
CA LEU A 303 -29.84 -14.47 -1.61
C LEU A 303 -29.22 -13.30 -2.36
N ARG A 304 -29.98 -12.72 -3.30
CA ARG A 304 -29.54 -11.55 -4.05
C ARG A 304 -29.30 -10.34 -3.14
N ALA A 305 -30.18 -10.10 -2.18
CA ALA A 305 -29.99 -9.05 -1.17
C ALA A 305 -28.74 -9.30 -0.32
N TRP A 306 -28.51 -10.54 0.14
CA TRP A 306 -27.32 -10.92 0.90
C TRP A 306 -26.02 -10.75 0.08
N HIS A 307 -26.02 -11.07 -1.22
CA HIS A 307 -24.87 -10.81 -2.11
C HIS A 307 -24.58 -9.31 -2.26
N ARG A 308 -25.62 -8.47 -2.30
CA ARG A 308 -25.48 -7.02 -2.28
C ARG A 308 -24.88 -6.52 -0.96
N ASP A 309 -25.33 -7.05 0.17
CA ASP A 309 -24.78 -6.69 1.48
C ASP A 309 -23.29 -7.09 1.58
N CYS A 310 -22.92 -8.28 1.07
CA CYS A 310 -21.52 -8.69 1.01
C CYS A 310 -20.68 -7.84 0.06
N ARG A 311 -21.22 -7.42 -1.09
CA ARG A 311 -20.56 -6.44 -1.99
C ARG A 311 -20.25 -5.16 -1.23
N ASP A 312 -21.26 -4.58 -0.60
CA ASP A 312 -21.14 -3.30 0.10
C ASP A 312 -20.19 -3.38 1.31
N PHE A 313 -20.11 -4.55 1.96
CA PHE A 313 -19.16 -4.85 3.01
C PHE A 313 -17.72 -4.87 2.47
N GLY A 314 -17.48 -5.59 1.37
CA GLY A 314 -16.17 -5.62 0.70
C GLY A 314 -15.75 -4.24 0.20
N LEU A 315 -16.68 -3.47 -0.36
CA LEU A 315 -16.41 -2.09 -0.81
C LEU A 315 -15.91 -1.22 0.34
N ARG A 316 -16.58 -1.29 1.49
CA ARG A 316 -16.22 -0.51 2.69
C ARG A 316 -14.84 -0.89 3.21
N GLN A 317 -14.55 -2.19 3.29
CA GLN A 317 -13.24 -2.67 3.68
C GLN A 317 -12.14 -2.05 2.80
N THR A 318 -12.24 -2.20 1.47
CA THR A 318 -11.27 -1.63 0.52
C THR A 318 -11.22 -0.10 0.60
N ALA A 319 -12.38 0.56 0.63
CA ALA A 319 -12.44 2.03 0.65
C ALA A 319 -11.83 2.61 1.94
N TYR A 320 -12.06 2.02 3.11
CA TYR A 320 -11.49 2.52 4.37
C TYR A 320 -9.98 2.33 4.44
N HIS A 321 -9.45 1.24 3.88
CA HIS A 321 -8.01 1.02 3.76
C HIS A 321 -7.37 2.14 2.91
N GLU A 322 -7.91 2.36 1.71
CA GLU A 322 -7.43 3.41 0.80
C GLU A 322 -7.62 4.83 1.32
N LEU A 323 -8.72 5.09 2.05
CA LEU A 323 -8.94 6.37 2.72
C LEU A 323 -7.96 6.60 3.88
N THR A 324 -7.39 5.54 4.45
CA THR A 324 -6.31 5.66 5.43
C THR A 324 -5.01 6.12 4.77
N HIS A 325 -4.68 5.61 3.58
CA HIS A 325 -3.58 6.18 2.79
C HIS A 325 -3.81 7.63 2.40
N ALA A 326 -5.04 8.01 2.09
CA ALA A 326 -5.40 9.42 1.86
C ALA A 326 -5.23 10.28 3.12
N LEU A 327 -5.52 9.75 4.32
CA LEU A 327 -5.28 10.43 5.58
C LEU A 327 -3.78 10.57 5.90
N GLN A 328 -3.00 9.51 5.68
CA GLN A 328 -1.54 9.55 5.80
C GLN A 328 -0.95 10.61 4.86
N ARG A 329 -1.45 10.67 3.61
CA ARG A 329 -1.09 11.73 2.64
C ARG A 329 -1.45 13.12 3.13
N ALA A 330 -2.66 13.30 3.67
CA ALA A 330 -3.10 14.58 4.22
C ALA A 330 -2.20 15.04 5.38
N TYR A 331 -1.89 14.14 6.31
CA TYR A 331 -0.94 14.42 7.38
C TYR A 331 0.43 14.86 6.82
N VAL A 332 0.98 14.12 5.87
CA VAL A 332 2.28 14.44 5.26
C VAL A 332 2.25 15.82 4.58
N ASN A 333 1.22 16.12 3.78
CA ASN A 333 1.09 17.42 3.11
C ASN A 333 1.10 18.60 4.10
N ARG A 334 0.46 18.45 5.27
CA ARG A 334 0.44 19.50 6.31
C ARG A 334 1.81 19.77 6.91
N HIS A 335 2.69 18.77 6.94
CA HIS A 335 4.04 18.89 7.51
C HIS A 335 5.12 19.14 6.46
N LEU A 336 4.76 19.14 5.17
CA LEU A 336 5.63 19.53 4.08
C LEU A 336 5.48 21.01 3.72
N ALA A 337 6.61 21.64 3.41
CA ALA A 337 6.60 22.97 2.81
C ALA A 337 5.92 22.93 1.43
N PRO A 338 5.16 23.97 1.02
CA PRO A 338 4.34 23.94 -0.18
C PRO A 338 5.06 23.50 -1.47
N GLN A 339 6.30 23.94 -1.65
CA GLN A 339 7.12 23.59 -2.82
C GLN A 339 7.48 22.10 -2.91
N ASP A 340 7.39 21.38 -1.80
CA ASP A 340 7.81 19.98 -1.69
C ASP A 340 6.62 19.02 -1.83
N ARG A 341 5.38 19.50 -1.78
CA ARG A 341 4.17 18.64 -1.71
C ARG A 341 3.92 17.82 -2.98
N ASN A 342 4.28 18.36 -4.14
CA ASN A 342 3.96 17.74 -5.43
C ASN A 342 5.05 16.76 -5.87
N ALA A 343 6.20 16.75 -5.18
CA ALA A 343 7.34 15.92 -5.53
C ALA A 343 7.25 14.55 -4.84
N ARG A 344 7.40 13.48 -5.63
CA ARG A 344 7.43 12.09 -5.13
C ARG A 344 8.47 11.87 -4.03
N ALA A 345 9.67 12.44 -4.18
CA ALA A 345 10.77 12.27 -3.25
C ALA A 345 10.43 12.81 -1.86
N SER A 346 9.81 13.99 -1.79
CA SER A 346 9.43 14.64 -0.54
C SER A 346 8.37 13.87 0.24
N TRP A 347 7.44 13.19 -0.45
CA TRP A 347 6.47 12.31 0.23
C TRP A 347 7.13 11.07 0.84
N SER A 348 8.05 10.44 0.11
CA SER A 348 8.82 9.28 0.60
C SER A 348 9.66 9.60 1.84
N ASP A 349 10.05 10.88 2.00
CA ASP A 349 10.83 11.36 3.12
C ASP A 349 9.98 11.88 4.30
N ALA A 350 8.76 12.36 4.08
CA ALA A 350 7.91 12.96 5.11
C ALA A 350 6.89 12.02 5.75
N SER A 351 6.67 10.81 5.18
CA SER A 351 5.97 9.72 5.89
C SER A 351 6.63 9.33 7.21
N LYS A 352 7.89 9.76 7.44
CA LYS A 352 8.62 9.66 8.73
C LYS A 352 7.84 10.22 9.94
N ALA A 353 6.96 11.18 9.74
CA ALA A 353 6.36 11.96 10.83
C ALA A 353 5.19 11.27 11.56
N LEU A 354 4.50 10.28 10.95
CA LEU A 354 3.40 9.54 11.61
C LEU A 354 3.87 8.36 12.50
N TYR A 355 5.18 8.06 12.55
CA TYR A 355 5.67 6.76 13.03
C TYR A 355 6.82 6.83 14.03
N THR A 356 6.53 7.22 15.26
CA THR A 356 7.43 6.83 16.36
C THR A 356 7.29 5.35 16.75
N LEU A 357 6.48 4.53 16.05
CA LEU A 357 6.06 3.21 16.54
C LEU A 357 6.75 1.96 15.97
N GLU A 358 7.58 2.04 14.92
CA GLU A 358 7.92 0.79 14.20
C GLU A 358 9.39 0.37 14.19
N ARG A 359 10.28 1.10 14.88
CA ARG A 359 11.65 0.60 15.10
C ARG A 359 11.71 -0.72 15.88
N ALA A 360 10.62 -1.11 16.54
CA ALA A 360 10.51 -2.31 17.36
C ALA A 360 10.01 -3.55 16.60
N PHE A 361 9.42 -3.40 15.42
CA PHE A 361 8.74 -4.49 14.72
C PHE A 361 9.38 -4.76 13.36
N PHE A 362 10.21 -5.82 13.34
CA PHE A 362 10.77 -6.52 12.17
C PHE A 362 11.83 -5.82 11.31
N TRP A 363 12.97 -6.51 11.17
CA TRP A 363 14.18 -6.27 10.36
C TRP A 363 14.75 -4.84 10.29
N ARG A 364 16.04 -4.68 10.58
CA ARG A 364 16.83 -3.62 9.94
C ARG A 364 17.04 -3.96 8.45
N TRP A 365 16.07 -3.64 7.60
CA TRP A 365 16.24 -3.69 6.14
C TRP A 365 17.45 -2.88 5.72
N GLY A 366 18.21 -3.35 4.71
CA GLY A 366 19.28 -2.61 4.05
C GLY A 366 20.42 -2.08 4.94
N GLY A 367 21.64 -2.56 4.75
CA GLY A 367 22.90 -1.99 5.28
C GLY A 367 23.20 -0.54 4.83
N HIS A 368 22.24 0.17 4.23
CA HIS A 368 22.28 1.58 3.89
C HIS A 368 21.00 2.29 4.36
N ASP A 369 21.15 3.30 5.22
CA ASP A 369 20.07 3.94 5.99
C ASP A 369 18.92 4.52 5.13
N ALA A 370 19.12 4.79 3.83
CA ALA A 370 18.10 5.35 2.95
C ALA A 370 17.10 4.31 2.40
N ILE A 371 17.56 3.14 1.95
CA ILE A 371 16.69 2.08 1.41
C ILE A 371 15.91 1.41 2.55
N ALA A 372 16.61 1.21 3.67
CA ALA A 372 16.05 0.78 4.95
C ALA A 372 14.84 1.62 5.39
N ALA A 373 14.96 2.95 5.29
CA ALA A 373 13.92 3.87 5.72
C ALA A 373 12.66 3.72 4.86
N VAL A 374 12.80 3.67 3.54
CA VAL A 374 11.67 3.55 2.60
C VAL A 374 10.90 2.24 2.83
N ALA A 375 11.61 1.12 2.97
CA ALA A 375 11.02 -0.18 3.25
C ALA A 375 10.22 -0.18 4.57
N ASN A 376 10.81 0.37 5.62
CA ASN A 376 10.15 0.48 6.93
C ASN A 376 8.92 1.38 6.87
N HIS A 377 8.93 2.48 6.11
CA HIS A 377 7.74 3.33 5.96
C HIS A 377 6.60 2.61 5.25
N ALA A 378 6.91 1.89 4.16
CA ALA A 378 5.90 1.16 3.40
C ALA A 378 5.22 0.09 4.25
N MET A 379 6.00 -0.66 5.05
CA MET A 379 5.45 -1.61 6.03
C MET A 379 4.48 -0.93 6.99
N ALA A 380 4.89 0.21 7.53
CA ALA A 380 4.15 0.95 8.52
C ALA A 380 2.82 1.48 7.95
N ASP A 381 2.86 2.02 6.73
CA ASP A 381 1.70 2.56 6.01
C ASP A 381 0.61 1.52 5.81
N GLU A 382 0.97 0.33 5.35
CA GLU A 382 0.04 -0.78 5.15
C GLU A 382 -0.50 -1.33 6.47
N ARG A 383 0.39 -1.48 7.47
CA ARG A 383 0.02 -1.93 8.81
C ARG A 383 -1.04 -1.01 9.43
N GLN A 384 -0.84 0.30 9.32
CA GLN A 384 -1.80 1.29 9.80
C GLN A 384 -3.09 1.29 8.99
N ALA A 385 -3.01 1.21 7.67
CA ALA A 385 -4.18 1.19 6.79
C ALA A 385 -5.11 0.01 7.13
N ASP A 386 -4.56 -1.19 7.33
CA ASP A 386 -5.34 -2.36 7.74
C ASP A 386 -5.92 -2.21 9.16
N GLY A 387 -5.13 -1.71 10.11
CA GLY A 387 -5.61 -1.54 11.48
C GLY A 387 -6.70 -0.48 11.64
N VAL A 388 -6.57 0.65 10.95
CA VAL A 388 -7.56 1.73 10.97
C VAL A 388 -8.81 1.31 10.20
N SER A 389 -8.66 0.72 9.01
CA SER A 389 -9.80 0.26 8.21
C SER A 389 -10.64 -0.79 8.96
N PHE A 390 -10.01 -1.72 9.68
CA PHE A 390 -10.72 -2.65 10.57
C PHE A 390 -11.52 -1.91 11.64
N GLN A 391 -10.92 -0.94 12.33
CA GLN A 391 -11.61 -0.17 13.37
C GLN A 391 -12.80 0.64 12.82
N VAL A 392 -12.65 1.24 11.64
CA VAL A 392 -13.74 1.96 10.96
C VAL A 392 -14.85 0.98 10.58
N LEU A 393 -14.50 -0.17 9.99
CA LEU A 393 -15.46 -1.19 9.56
C LEU A 393 -16.29 -1.74 10.72
N VAL A 394 -15.65 -2.04 11.84
CA VAL A 394 -16.35 -2.46 13.07
C VAL A 394 -17.31 -1.38 13.55
N ARG A 395 -16.86 -0.12 13.57
CA ARG A 395 -17.63 1.01 14.10
C ARG A 395 -18.79 1.44 13.19
N ALA A 396 -18.54 1.63 11.89
CA ALA A 396 -19.50 2.09 10.90
C ALA A 396 -20.47 0.97 10.48
N GLY A 397 -19.97 -0.27 10.38
CA GLY A 397 -20.81 -1.45 10.16
C GLY A 397 -21.66 -1.83 11.36
N GLY A 398 -21.33 -1.33 12.55
CA GLY A 398 -21.98 -1.66 13.81
C GLY A 398 -21.85 -3.14 14.15
N LEU A 399 -20.68 -3.71 13.86
CA LEU A 399 -20.40 -5.13 14.03
C LEU A 399 -20.42 -5.52 15.51
N SER A 400 -21.01 -6.67 15.81
CA SER A 400 -20.87 -7.29 17.13
C SER A 400 -19.42 -7.75 17.38
N GLU A 401 -19.07 -8.01 18.64
CA GLU A 401 -17.75 -8.54 19.00
C GLU A 401 -17.43 -9.86 18.26
N ALA A 402 -18.43 -10.75 18.12
CA ALA A 402 -18.30 -11.98 17.36
C ALA A 402 -18.02 -11.73 15.87
N GLN A 403 -18.71 -10.77 15.25
CA GLN A 403 -18.46 -10.40 13.85
C GLN A 403 -17.08 -9.74 13.68
N ALA A 404 -16.70 -8.83 14.59
CA ALA A 404 -15.39 -8.19 14.56
C ALA A 404 -14.26 -9.23 14.68
N LYS A 405 -14.41 -10.20 15.59
CA LYS A 405 -13.48 -11.33 15.72
C LYS A 405 -13.41 -12.16 14.44
N ALA A 406 -14.56 -12.52 13.86
CA ALA A 406 -14.61 -13.31 12.63
C ALA A 406 -13.98 -12.58 11.44
N VAL A 407 -14.19 -11.26 11.32
CA VAL A 407 -13.50 -10.42 10.33
C VAL A 407 -12.00 -10.46 10.57
N TRP A 408 -11.54 -10.25 11.80
CA TRP A 408 -10.11 -10.28 12.14
C TRP A 408 -9.47 -11.64 11.79
N ASP A 409 -10.10 -12.74 12.20
CA ASP A 409 -9.60 -14.10 11.96
C ASP A 409 -9.63 -14.47 10.46
N ARG A 410 -10.64 -14.02 9.70
CA ARG A 410 -10.71 -14.28 8.26
C ARG A 410 -9.77 -13.39 7.46
N TRP A 411 -9.65 -12.12 7.81
CA TRP A 411 -8.80 -11.17 7.10
C TRP A 411 -7.33 -11.44 7.41
N PHE A 412 -6.96 -11.50 8.69
CA PHE A 412 -5.57 -11.57 9.13
C PHE A 412 -5.17 -12.95 9.67
N GLY A 413 -6.11 -13.74 10.19
CA GLY A 413 -5.81 -15.09 10.67
C GLY A 413 -5.36 -16.05 9.57
N ARG A 414 -5.89 -15.90 8.34
CA ARG A 414 -5.43 -16.66 7.14
C ARG A 414 -3.95 -16.40 6.80
N LEU A 415 -3.41 -15.27 7.22
CA LEU A 415 -2.03 -14.87 6.94
C LEU A 415 -1.03 -15.39 7.97
N SER A 416 -1.50 -16.04 9.03
CA SER A 416 -0.65 -16.51 10.13
C SER A 416 0.49 -17.43 9.66
N ASP A 417 0.23 -18.39 8.76
CA ASP A 417 1.27 -19.27 8.22
C ASP A 417 2.32 -18.51 7.40
N ALA A 418 1.88 -17.54 6.58
CA ALA A 418 2.76 -16.70 5.79
C ALA A 418 3.62 -15.79 6.68
N ARG A 419 3.01 -15.22 7.72
CA ARG A 419 3.72 -14.47 8.77
C ARG A 419 4.76 -15.37 9.43
N ASP A 420 4.38 -16.54 9.93
CA ASP A 420 5.27 -17.45 10.66
C ASP A 420 6.40 -17.99 9.75
N LEU A 421 6.15 -18.17 8.45
CA LEU A 421 7.20 -18.45 7.47
C LEU A 421 8.15 -17.27 7.30
N LEU A 422 7.63 -16.04 7.17
CA LEU A 422 8.46 -14.83 7.11
C LEU A 422 9.34 -14.69 8.36
N LEU A 423 8.80 -14.99 9.56
CA LEU A 423 9.55 -15.01 10.81
C LEU A 423 10.74 -15.97 10.74
N ARG A 424 10.50 -17.20 10.27
CA ARG A 424 11.54 -18.22 10.12
C ARG A 424 12.58 -17.84 9.08
N ILE A 425 12.16 -17.23 7.96
CA ILE A 425 13.06 -16.71 6.92
C ILE A 425 14.00 -15.66 7.53
N ARG A 426 13.44 -14.69 8.28
CA ARG A 426 14.22 -13.68 8.97
C ARG A 426 15.22 -14.30 9.94
N ASP A 427 14.76 -15.16 10.84
CA ASP A 427 15.63 -15.81 11.84
C ASP A 427 16.79 -16.55 11.19
N ARG A 428 16.58 -17.08 9.97
CA ARG A 428 17.63 -17.74 9.20
C ARG A 428 18.65 -16.75 8.65
N PHE A 429 18.22 -15.64 8.06
CA PHE A 429 19.12 -14.56 7.64
C PHE A 429 19.92 -14.01 8.82
N ASP A 430 19.26 -13.66 9.93
CA ASP A 430 19.89 -13.10 11.14
C ASP A 430 20.96 -14.04 11.72
N ARG A 431 20.77 -15.35 11.61
CA ARG A 431 21.71 -16.36 12.12
C ARG A 431 22.84 -16.71 11.16
N GLN A 432 22.55 -16.85 9.87
CA GLN A 432 23.51 -17.41 8.89
C GLN A 432 24.22 -16.33 8.09
N TRP A 433 23.51 -15.25 7.74
CA TRP A 433 23.98 -14.19 6.86
C TRP A 433 23.57 -12.80 7.38
N PRO A 434 23.97 -12.42 8.62
CA PRO A 434 23.49 -11.19 9.27
C PRO A 434 23.88 -9.91 8.55
N GLU A 435 24.92 -9.95 7.72
CA GLU A 435 25.40 -8.82 6.93
C GLU A 435 24.73 -8.72 5.54
N TYR A 436 23.89 -9.69 5.16
CA TYR A 436 23.22 -9.68 3.86
C TYR A 436 21.91 -8.87 3.92
N PRO A 437 21.72 -7.88 3.03
CA PRO A 437 20.47 -7.12 2.94
C PRO A 437 19.39 -7.96 2.25
N ALA A 438 18.41 -8.49 2.96
CA ALA A 438 17.45 -9.36 2.29
C ALA A 438 16.36 -8.64 1.50
N ASP A 439 16.24 -7.33 1.63
CA ASP A 439 15.50 -6.51 0.67
C ASP A 439 16.05 -6.67 -0.75
N ASP A 440 17.35 -6.94 -0.89
CA ASP A 440 17.97 -7.24 -2.19
C ASP A 440 17.78 -8.70 -2.64
N PHE A 441 17.31 -9.59 -1.77
CA PHE A 441 17.28 -11.03 -2.05
C PHE A 441 16.35 -11.38 -3.22
N GLY A 442 15.20 -10.72 -3.32
CA GLY A 442 14.27 -10.94 -4.44
C GLY A 442 14.91 -10.62 -5.80
N GLY A 443 15.69 -9.54 -5.87
CA GLY A 443 16.46 -9.17 -7.06
C GLY A 443 17.55 -10.19 -7.39
N ALA A 444 18.26 -10.70 -6.38
CA ALA A 444 19.26 -11.75 -6.58
C ALA A 444 18.64 -13.08 -7.06
N LEU A 445 17.46 -13.44 -6.55
CA LEU A 445 16.72 -14.61 -7.01
C LEU A 445 16.18 -14.46 -8.44
N PHE A 446 15.83 -13.25 -8.87
CA PHE A 446 15.35 -13.01 -10.23
C PHE A 446 16.34 -13.51 -11.29
N ASP A 447 17.64 -13.33 -11.04
CA ASP A 447 18.71 -13.77 -11.94
C ASP A 447 18.86 -15.30 -11.95
N VAL A 448 18.67 -15.98 -10.81
CA VAL A 448 18.73 -17.45 -10.67
C VAL A 448 17.70 -18.15 -11.56
N PHE A 449 16.54 -17.53 -11.77
CA PHE A 449 15.44 -18.09 -12.55
C PHE A 449 15.33 -17.51 -13.96
N SER A 450 16.40 -16.92 -14.50
CA SER A 450 16.42 -16.48 -15.90
C SER A 450 16.05 -17.61 -16.85
N GLY A 451 15.10 -17.36 -17.76
CA GLY A 451 14.51 -18.38 -18.64
C GLY A 451 13.33 -19.17 -18.05
N ARG A 452 12.88 -18.86 -16.82
CA ARG A 452 11.67 -19.44 -16.19
C ARG A 452 10.69 -18.33 -15.79
N PRO A 453 9.90 -17.79 -16.74
CA PRO A 453 9.17 -16.53 -16.56
C PRO A 453 8.16 -16.53 -15.41
N GLY A 454 7.50 -17.67 -15.13
CA GLY A 454 6.57 -17.80 -14.00
C GLY A 454 7.26 -17.66 -12.64
N VAL A 455 8.35 -18.38 -12.43
CA VAL A 455 9.12 -18.34 -11.17
C VAL A 455 9.85 -17.01 -11.02
N GLN A 456 10.40 -16.50 -12.11
CA GLN A 456 11.08 -15.21 -12.13
C GLN A 456 10.13 -14.06 -11.76
N ARG A 457 8.84 -14.16 -12.10
CA ARG A 457 7.83 -13.19 -11.68
C ARG A 457 7.60 -13.23 -10.16
N MET A 458 7.54 -14.42 -9.56
CA MET A 458 7.44 -14.57 -8.10
C MET A 458 8.68 -14.01 -7.39
N ALA A 459 9.87 -14.27 -7.92
CA ALA A 459 11.11 -13.70 -7.39
C ALA A 459 11.10 -12.16 -7.43
N LEU A 460 10.56 -11.57 -8.50
CA LEU A 460 10.41 -10.11 -8.59
C LEU A 460 9.45 -9.57 -7.51
N LYS A 461 8.34 -10.26 -7.22
CA LYS A 461 7.38 -9.84 -6.19
C LYS A 461 8.01 -9.77 -4.80
N LEU A 462 9.08 -10.53 -4.52
CA LEU A 462 9.84 -10.40 -3.27
C LEU A 462 10.51 -9.03 -3.09
N SER A 463 10.62 -8.19 -4.12
CA SER A 463 11.04 -6.80 -3.91
C SER A 463 9.99 -5.97 -3.14
N ALA A 464 8.74 -6.44 -3.08
CA ALA A 464 7.66 -5.85 -2.28
C ALA A 464 7.57 -6.44 -0.86
N LEU A 465 8.56 -7.23 -0.44
CA LEU A 465 8.59 -7.88 0.88
C LEU A 465 8.34 -6.92 2.07
N PRO A 466 8.79 -5.66 2.06
CA PRO A 466 8.46 -4.73 3.14
C PRO A 466 6.95 -4.51 3.30
N ALA A 467 6.22 -4.35 2.18
CA ALA A 467 4.77 -4.20 2.21
C ALA A 467 4.10 -5.48 2.74
N TYR A 468 4.58 -6.67 2.32
CA TYR A 468 4.09 -7.94 2.87
C TYR A 468 4.19 -8.00 4.40
N VAL A 469 5.26 -7.45 5.00
CA VAL A 469 5.36 -7.42 6.47
C VAL A 469 4.22 -6.62 7.09
N GLY A 470 3.84 -5.49 6.49
CA GLY A 470 2.71 -4.67 6.94
C GLY A 470 1.40 -5.44 6.94
N TYR A 471 1.08 -6.12 5.83
CA TYR A 471 -0.15 -6.94 5.71
C TYR A 471 -0.15 -8.18 6.63
N LEU A 472 1.01 -8.81 6.82
CA LEU A 472 1.14 -9.98 7.68
C LEU A 472 1.12 -9.63 9.18
N GLN A 473 1.26 -8.34 9.51
CA GLN A 473 1.24 -7.82 10.86
C GLN A 473 0.47 -6.50 10.92
N PRO A 474 -0.88 -6.51 10.75
CA PRO A 474 -1.70 -5.30 10.81
C PRO A 474 -1.64 -4.65 12.21
N MET A 475 -1.88 -3.34 12.27
CA MET A 475 -1.92 -2.60 13.53
C MET A 475 -3.15 -3.05 14.31
N ARG A 476 -2.93 -3.60 15.49
CA ARG A 476 -4.02 -3.98 16.37
C ARG A 476 -4.70 -2.73 16.93
N PRO A 477 -6.00 -2.77 17.25
CA PRO A 477 -6.69 -1.63 17.83
C PRO A 477 -5.98 -1.03 19.05
N GLU A 478 -5.43 -1.87 19.93
CA GLU A 478 -4.68 -1.48 21.12
C GLU A 478 -3.31 -0.83 20.85
N GLU A 479 -2.80 -0.94 19.63
CA GLU A 479 -1.51 -0.34 19.21
C GLU A 479 -1.70 1.03 18.54
N SER A 480 -2.96 1.44 18.31
CA SER A 480 -3.28 2.63 17.50
C SER A 480 -3.20 3.96 18.25
N ASP A 481 -2.87 3.95 19.54
CA ASP A 481 -2.88 5.15 20.37
C ASP A 481 -1.94 6.25 19.86
N ALA A 482 -0.70 5.92 19.49
CA ALA A 482 0.24 6.94 19.00
C ALA A 482 -0.17 7.49 17.63
N PHE A 483 -0.77 6.65 16.76
CA PHE A 483 -1.35 7.11 15.49
C PHE A 483 -2.44 8.15 15.73
N TRP A 484 -3.38 7.86 16.64
CA TRP A 484 -4.43 8.81 16.98
C TRP A 484 -3.91 10.05 17.70
N GLN A 485 -2.91 9.92 18.56
CA GLN A 485 -2.29 11.05 19.25
C GLN A 485 -1.65 12.01 18.24
N ALA A 486 -0.91 11.51 17.26
CA ALA A 486 -0.30 12.33 16.21
C ALA A 486 -1.33 13.15 15.40
N LEU A 487 -2.57 12.66 15.30
CA LEU A 487 -3.65 13.35 14.59
C LEU A 487 -4.49 14.29 15.48
N ARG A 488 -4.28 14.25 16.80
CA ARG A 488 -4.96 15.08 17.82
C ARG A 488 -4.10 16.22 18.33
N GLU A 489 -2.78 16.03 18.32
CA GLU A 489 -1.79 16.98 18.83
C GLU A 489 -1.11 17.74 17.66
N PRO A 490 -0.62 18.97 17.90
CA PRO A 490 0.08 19.78 16.90
C PRO A 490 1.53 19.41 16.63
#